data_AF-A0A8T7BE52-F1
#
_entry.id   AF-A0A8T7BE52-F1
#
_cell.length_a   1.000
_cell.length_b   1.000
_cell.length_c   1.000
_cell.angle_alpha   90.00
_cell.angle_beta   90.00
_cell.angle_gamma   90.00
#
_symmetry.space_group_name_H-M   'P 1'
#
loop_
_entity.id
_entity.type
_entity.pdbx_description
1 polymer ?
#
loop_
_entity_poly.entity_id
_entity_poly.type
_entity_poly.pdbx_seq_one_letter_code
_entity_poly.pdbx_strand_id
1 'polypeptide(L)'
;MLDRANLNNVSEDPQLWEKVISKLSLQTMPPVGMPRPEENFYSSFVSYLSESLDKLAQSNPNPGSMVIAHRLNRTEYTNTIRDLLGVDIDGAEMLPPDNSGGFDNLGDLLSVSEVLMESYMSAARVVSRLAVGDPAIEADSKQYVINPRLLQNVRMNEDMPFGSRGGIAIQHHFPLDGEYVLNIRLQRTDNGYIIGINEPRLLDFRVDGERVKLLTIGGENVGLGYARGGADAVAPDFAQAQYERTADSALEIRFPMQAGTRTVQVAFLEETFAWEGHIPPPSYENWYA
;
A
#
# COMPACT_ATOMS: atom_id res chain seq x y z
N MET A 1 43.55 3.39 41.56
CA MET A 1 42.46 3.74 40.61
C MET A 1 41.12 3.89 41.32
N LEU A 2 40.77 2.99 42.26
CA LEU A 2 39.60 3.14 43.12
C LEU A 2 39.76 4.24 44.19
N ASP A 3 40.98 4.74 44.40
CA ASP A 3 41.32 5.77 45.41
C ASP A 3 40.70 7.15 45.12
N ARG A 4 40.15 7.34 43.92
CA ARG A 4 39.41 8.54 43.50
C ARG A 4 37.90 8.32 43.37
N ALA A 5 37.43 7.09 43.63
CA ALA A 5 36.02 6.74 43.44
C ALA A 5 35.20 7.21 44.65
N ASN A 6 34.18 8.03 44.41
CA ASN A 6 33.33 8.58 45.45
C ASN A 6 32.13 7.66 45.73
N LEU A 7 32.18 6.91 46.83
CA LEU A 7 31.09 6.00 47.25
C LEU A 7 29.77 6.73 47.56
N ASN A 8 29.85 8.02 47.92
CA ASN A 8 28.67 8.85 48.20
C ASN A 8 28.07 9.44 46.92
N ASN A 9 28.78 9.37 45.79
CA ASN A 9 28.31 9.86 44.51
C ASN A 9 28.63 8.88 43.37
N VAL A 10 27.88 7.79 43.35
CA VAL A 10 27.98 6.73 42.33
C VAL A 10 27.69 7.26 40.90
N SER A 11 27.06 8.43 40.79
CA SER A 11 26.73 9.07 39.51
C SER A 11 27.92 9.65 38.73
N GLU A 12 29.05 9.93 39.40
CA GLU A 12 30.22 10.55 38.77
C GLU A 12 30.91 9.64 37.75
N ASP A 13 30.88 8.31 37.98
CA ASP A 13 31.48 7.33 37.07
C ASP A 13 30.71 5.99 37.08
N PRO A 14 29.53 5.93 36.45
CA PRO A 14 28.68 4.74 36.44
C PRO A 14 29.39 3.52 35.82
N GLN A 15 30.20 3.74 34.76
CA GLN A 15 30.92 2.68 34.05
C GLN A 15 31.99 2.02 34.91
N LEU A 16 32.67 2.79 35.78
CA LEU A 16 33.60 2.23 36.76
C LEU A 16 32.86 1.36 37.79
N TRP A 17 31.74 1.84 38.31
CA TRP A 17 30.96 1.12 39.33
C TRP A 17 30.33 -0.16 38.80
N GLU A 18 29.85 -0.19 37.55
CA GLU A 18 29.39 -1.44 36.90
C GLU A 18 30.51 -2.49 36.81
N LYS A 19 31.74 -2.07 36.46
CA LYS A 19 32.91 -2.96 36.44
C LYS A 19 33.27 -3.48 37.83
N VAL A 20 33.12 -2.63 38.85
CA VAL A 20 33.35 -3.01 40.26
C VAL A 20 32.30 -4.02 40.72
N ILE A 21 31.02 -3.79 40.44
CA ILE A 21 29.93 -4.73 40.70
C ILE A 21 30.24 -6.07 40.04
N SER A 22 30.57 -6.09 38.74
CA SER A 22 30.92 -7.32 38.02
C SER A 22 32.05 -8.09 38.70
N LYS A 23 33.12 -7.41 39.14
CA LYS A 23 34.25 -8.05 39.85
C LYS A 23 33.89 -8.56 41.24
N LEU A 24 33.05 -7.83 41.98
CA LEU A 24 32.57 -8.23 43.31
C LEU A 24 31.60 -9.41 43.21
N SER A 25 30.69 -9.41 42.24
CA SER A 25 29.78 -10.53 41.95
C SER A 25 30.52 -11.80 41.57
N LEU A 26 31.64 -11.67 40.83
CA LEU A 26 32.52 -12.80 40.49
C LEU A 26 33.51 -13.17 41.62
N GLN A 27 33.46 -12.50 42.78
CA GLN A 27 34.38 -12.69 43.92
C GLN A 27 35.88 -12.57 43.56
N THR A 28 36.17 -11.85 42.47
CA THR A 28 37.54 -11.59 41.98
C THR A 28 38.19 -10.39 42.69
N MET A 29 37.41 -9.67 43.52
CA MET A 29 37.82 -8.53 44.34
C MET A 29 37.33 -8.74 45.78
N PRO A 30 38.16 -8.50 46.82
CA PRO A 30 39.59 -8.22 46.79
C PRO A 30 40.43 -9.38 46.20
N PRO A 31 41.58 -9.05 45.59
CA PRO A 31 42.49 -10.05 45.02
C PRO A 31 42.99 -11.03 46.07
N VAL A 32 43.49 -12.18 45.59
CA VAL A 32 43.99 -13.26 46.45
C VAL A 32 45.09 -12.73 47.39
N GLY A 33 44.99 -13.06 48.68
CA GLY A 33 45.94 -12.61 49.71
C GLY A 33 45.55 -11.32 50.44
N MET A 34 44.46 -10.65 50.06
CA MET A 34 43.90 -9.53 50.83
C MET A 34 42.78 -9.96 51.78
N PRO A 35 42.56 -9.22 52.89
CA PRO A 35 41.43 -9.47 53.79
C PRO A 35 40.11 -9.38 53.03
N ARG A 36 39.29 -10.42 53.12
CA ARG A 36 37.96 -10.45 52.51
C ARG A 36 36.91 -10.14 53.57
N PRO A 37 35.95 -9.23 53.29
CA PRO A 37 34.76 -9.05 54.12
C PRO A 37 33.93 -10.33 54.22
N GLU A 38 33.04 -10.38 55.21
CA GLU A 38 32.06 -11.45 55.31
C GLU A 38 31.10 -11.45 54.10
N GLU A 39 30.59 -12.62 53.74
CA GLU A 39 29.75 -12.84 52.56
C GLU A 39 28.47 -11.98 52.57
N ASN A 40 27.89 -11.76 53.75
CA ASN A 40 26.71 -10.89 53.91
C ASN A 40 27.03 -9.43 53.60
N PHE A 41 28.24 -8.98 53.88
CA PHE A 41 28.67 -7.62 53.56
C PHE A 41 28.85 -7.46 52.05
N TYR A 42 29.37 -8.48 51.38
CA TYR A 42 29.50 -8.51 49.93
C TYR A 42 28.16 -8.35 49.21
N SER A 43 27.19 -9.21 49.55
CA SER A 43 25.88 -9.21 48.89
C SER A 43 25.14 -7.90 49.14
N SER A 44 25.21 -7.37 50.36
CA SER A 44 24.60 -6.09 50.72
C SER A 44 25.24 -4.92 49.97
N PHE A 45 26.57 -4.91 49.82
CA PHE A 45 27.29 -3.85 49.13
C PHE A 45 27.05 -3.87 47.62
N VAL A 46 27.03 -5.06 47.00
CA VAL A 46 26.65 -5.22 45.59
C VAL A 46 25.22 -4.75 45.37
N SER A 47 24.28 -5.13 46.24
CA SER A 47 22.87 -4.72 46.13
C SER A 47 22.72 -3.20 46.22
N TYR A 48 23.40 -2.56 47.17
CA TYR A 48 23.40 -1.09 47.30
C TYR A 48 23.90 -0.38 46.04
N LEU A 49 25.01 -0.84 45.47
CA LEU A 49 25.58 -0.22 44.27
C LEU A 49 24.67 -0.44 43.05
N SER A 50 24.12 -1.64 42.87
CA SER A 50 23.18 -1.94 41.79
C SER A 50 21.92 -1.09 41.89
N GLU A 51 21.27 -1.04 43.07
CA GLU A 51 20.06 -0.22 43.27
C GLU A 51 20.33 1.27 43.04
N SER A 52 21.52 1.75 43.40
CA SER A 52 21.91 3.14 43.21
C SER A 52 22.09 3.48 41.72
N LEU A 53 22.71 2.58 40.95
CA LEU A 53 22.84 2.70 39.50
C LEU A 53 21.51 2.54 38.78
N ASP A 54 20.65 1.62 39.23
CA ASP A 54 19.32 1.42 38.66
C ASP A 54 18.44 2.68 38.83
N LYS A 55 18.49 3.31 40.02
CA LYS A 55 17.82 4.61 40.27
C LYS A 55 18.39 5.72 39.39
N LEU A 56 19.71 5.73 39.15
CA LEU A 56 20.35 6.68 38.24
C LEU A 56 19.86 6.47 36.80
N ALA A 57 19.82 5.22 36.33
CA ALA A 57 19.37 4.88 34.98
C ALA A 57 17.88 5.19 34.76
N GLN A 58 17.03 4.97 35.77
CA GLN A 58 15.62 5.33 35.73
C GLN A 58 15.42 6.86 35.72
N SER A 59 16.23 7.60 36.46
CA SER A 59 16.14 9.07 36.50
C SER A 59 16.77 9.75 35.28
N ASN A 60 17.74 9.11 34.63
CA ASN A 60 18.39 9.58 33.41
C ASN A 60 18.45 8.46 32.35
N PRO A 61 17.30 8.12 31.71
CA PRO A 61 17.29 7.14 30.65
C PRO A 61 18.22 7.57 29.52
N ASN A 62 19.20 6.75 29.18
CA ASN A 62 20.08 6.97 28.03
C ASN A 62 19.64 6.03 26.90
N PRO A 63 18.88 6.51 25.90
CA PRO A 63 18.43 5.70 24.77
C PRO A 63 19.56 5.30 23.80
N GLY A 64 20.81 5.73 24.06
CA GLY A 64 21.95 5.54 23.18
C GLY A 64 22.16 6.73 22.23
N SER A 65 23.26 6.68 21.48
CA SER A 65 23.51 7.65 20.42
C SER A 65 22.71 7.26 19.17
N MET A 66 21.71 8.06 18.82
CA MET A 66 21.06 7.97 17.52
C MET A 66 22.05 8.40 16.44
N VAL A 67 22.19 7.62 15.36
CA VAL A 67 22.89 8.08 14.16
C VAL A 67 22.08 9.24 13.59
N ILE A 68 22.57 10.47 13.77
CA ILE A 68 21.79 11.71 13.57
C ILE A 68 21.41 11.92 12.09
N ALA A 69 22.13 11.31 11.15
CA ALA A 69 21.82 11.38 9.73
C ALA A 69 22.10 10.05 9.04
N HIS A 70 21.06 9.43 8.50
CA HIS A 70 21.14 8.35 7.52
C HIS A 70 20.54 8.84 6.20
N ARG A 71 20.94 8.24 5.08
CA ARG A 71 20.21 8.45 3.82
C ARG A 71 18.81 7.88 3.95
N LEU A 72 17.84 8.44 3.22
CA LEU A 72 16.51 7.85 3.12
C LEU A 72 16.63 6.46 2.45
N ASN A 73 16.01 5.46 3.06
CA ASN A 73 15.83 4.17 2.40
C ASN A 73 14.85 4.31 1.21
N ARG A 74 14.73 3.27 0.40
CA ARG A 74 13.90 3.30 -0.82
C ARG A 74 12.43 3.65 -0.54
N THR A 75 11.88 3.15 0.57
CA THR A 75 10.49 3.41 0.97
C THR A 75 10.32 4.84 1.46
N GLU A 76 11.23 5.31 2.31
CA GLU A 76 11.27 6.68 2.81
C GLU A 76 11.46 7.68 1.69
N TYR A 77 12.35 7.41 0.74
CA TYR A 77 12.54 8.26 -0.44
C TYR A 77 11.24 8.36 -1.25
N THR A 78 10.58 7.22 -1.51
CA THR A 78 9.32 7.18 -2.26
C THR A 78 8.23 8.00 -1.56
N ASN A 79 8.07 7.80 -0.25
CA ASN A 79 7.10 8.55 0.56
C ASN A 79 7.45 10.05 0.61
N THR A 80 8.74 10.39 0.72
CA THR A 80 9.20 11.78 0.76
C THR A 80 8.93 12.49 -0.56
N ILE A 81 9.14 11.83 -1.71
CA ILE A 81 8.80 12.40 -3.02
C ILE A 81 7.30 12.64 -3.14
N ARG A 82 6.48 11.67 -2.72
CA ARG A 82 5.03 11.83 -2.67
C ARG A 82 4.61 13.00 -1.78
N ASP A 83 5.18 13.11 -0.58
CA ASP A 83 4.79 14.13 0.39
C ASP A 83 5.26 15.54 0.00
N LEU A 84 6.45 15.67 -0.60
CA LEU A 84 6.99 16.97 -1.00
C LEU A 84 6.49 17.46 -2.35
N LEU A 85 6.29 16.55 -3.31
CA LEU A 85 6.00 16.89 -4.70
C LEU A 85 4.63 16.41 -5.18
N GLY A 86 3.92 15.60 -4.40
CA GLY A 86 2.63 15.03 -4.81
C GLY A 86 2.74 14.00 -5.94
N VAL A 87 3.93 13.47 -6.19
CA VAL A 87 4.21 12.51 -7.27
C VAL A 87 4.41 11.12 -6.70
N ASP A 88 3.58 10.17 -7.12
CA ASP A 88 3.78 8.76 -6.81
C ASP A 88 4.77 8.13 -7.80
N ILE A 89 5.80 7.49 -7.27
CA ILE A 89 6.82 6.77 -8.05
C ILE A 89 6.94 5.33 -7.58
N ASP A 90 7.31 4.43 -8.49
CA ASP A 90 7.72 3.08 -8.11
C ASP A 90 9.20 3.10 -7.69
N GLY A 91 9.43 3.21 -6.38
CA GLY A 91 10.77 3.17 -5.82
C GLY A 91 11.52 1.87 -6.15
N ALA A 92 10.84 0.74 -6.29
CA ALA A 92 11.47 -0.56 -6.57
C ALA A 92 11.98 -0.66 -8.01
N GLU A 93 11.32 0.01 -8.95
CA GLU A 93 11.77 0.12 -10.34
C GLU A 93 12.92 1.14 -10.48
N MET A 94 12.87 2.23 -9.72
CA MET A 94 13.80 3.36 -9.89
C MET A 94 15.08 3.26 -9.04
N LEU A 95 15.03 2.59 -7.89
CA LEU A 95 16.13 2.54 -6.92
C LEU A 95 16.55 1.11 -6.60
N PRO A 96 17.86 0.85 -6.45
CA PRO A 96 18.35 -0.45 -6.04
C PRO A 96 17.84 -0.80 -4.64
N PRO A 97 17.73 -2.09 -4.30
CA PRO A 97 17.33 -2.51 -2.97
C PRO A 97 18.36 -2.07 -1.91
N ASP A 98 17.86 -1.68 -0.74
CA ASP A 98 18.70 -1.44 0.43
C ASP A 98 19.25 -2.78 0.96
N ASN A 99 20.55 -2.86 1.22
CA ASN A 99 21.21 -4.11 1.58
C ASN A 99 21.68 -4.10 3.04
N SER A 100 20.73 -4.03 3.96
CA SER A 100 20.97 -3.79 5.40
C SER A 100 20.65 -5.01 6.27
N GLY A 101 20.85 -6.23 5.75
CA GLY A 101 20.83 -7.45 6.55
C GLY A 101 19.45 -7.83 7.12
N GLY A 102 18.36 -7.38 6.48
CA GLY A 102 16.98 -7.68 6.86
C GLY A 102 16.21 -6.54 7.54
N PHE A 103 16.87 -5.40 7.80
CA PHE A 103 16.23 -4.19 8.33
C PHE A 103 16.60 -2.98 7.50
N ASP A 104 15.61 -2.21 7.03
CA ASP A 104 15.84 -1.11 6.07
C ASP A 104 16.11 0.25 6.74
N ASN A 105 16.20 0.31 8.07
CA ASN A 105 16.38 1.54 8.87
C ASN A 105 17.70 1.58 9.67
N LEU A 106 18.64 0.67 9.39
CA LEU A 106 19.94 0.64 10.05
C LEU A 106 20.87 1.70 9.46
N GLY A 107 20.81 2.92 10.03
CA GLY A 107 21.57 4.08 9.57
C GLY A 107 23.08 3.87 9.43
N ASP A 108 23.69 3.05 10.29
CA ASP A 108 25.12 2.70 10.24
C ASP A 108 25.53 1.87 9.00
N LEU A 109 24.56 1.22 8.34
CA LEU A 109 24.79 0.40 7.14
C LEU A 109 24.37 1.10 5.85
N LEU A 110 23.63 2.21 5.95
CA LEU A 110 23.09 2.95 4.82
C LEU A 110 24.13 3.96 4.28
N SER A 111 25.16 3.46 3.59
CA SER A 111 26.19 4.27 2.90
C SER A 111 25.82 4.53 1.44
N VAL A 112 26.03 5.73 0.90
CA VAL A 112 25.71 6.04 -0.51
C VAL A 112 26.79 5.44 -1.43
N SER A 113 26.39 4.50 -2.28
CA SER A 113 27.26 3.96 -3.34
C SER A 113 27.15 4.80 -4.62
N GLU A 114 28.15 4.68 -5.51
CA GLU A 114 28.15 5.37 -6.82
C GLU A 114 26.92 4.99 -7.65
N VAL A 115 26.60 3.69 -7.72
CA VAL A 115 25.39 3.18 -8.40
C VAL A 115 24.12 3.80 -7.84
N LEU A 116 24.01 3.92 -6.50
CA LEU A 116 22.84 4.56 -5.90
C LEU A 116 22.75 6.04 -6.27
N MET A 117 23.89 6.76 -6.30
CA MET A 117 23.90 8.16 -6.71
C MET A 117 23.44 8.33 -8.16
N GLU A 118 23.87 7.46 -9.07
CA GLU A 118 23.39 7.45 -10.46
C GLU A 118 21.89 7.15 -10.56
N SER A 119 21.38 6.21 -9.77
CA SER A 119 19.95 5.90 -9.67
C SER A 119 19.16 7.08 -9.11
N TYR A 120 19.64 7.76 -8.07
CA TYR A 120 19.00 8.98 -7.55
C TYR A 120 18.95 10.09 -8.60
N MET A 121 20.03 10.33 -9.34
CA MET A 121 20.05 11.34 -10.41
C MET A 121 19.09 10.98 -11.55
N SER A 122 18.96 9.70 -11.88
CA SER A 122 18.02 9.21 -12.90
C SER A 122 16.57 9.33 -12.44
N ALA A 123 16.27 8.89 -11.22
CA ALA A 123 14.96 9.04 -10.59
C ALA A 123 14.58 10.53 -10.48
N ALA A 124 15.50 11.39 -10.04
CA ALA A 124 15.28 12.83 -9.94
C ALA A 124 14.92 13.47 -11.28
N ARG A 125 15.48 13.03 -12.42
CA ARG A 125 15.08 13.52 -13.75
C ARG A 125 13.65 13.12 -14.13
N VAL A 126 13.20 11.93 -13.72
CA VAL A 126 11.83 11.47 -13.97
C VAL A 126 10.87 12.24 -13.06
N VAL A 127 11.15 12.26 -11.76
CA VAL A 127 10.38 12.99 -10.75
C VAL A 127 10.26 14.47 -11.09
N SER A 128 11.35 15.14 -11.48
CA SER A 128 11.31 16.58 -11.82
C SER A 128 10.38 16.85 -13.01
N ARG A 129 10.39 15.98 -14.02
CA ARG A 129 9.50 16.13 -15.19
C ARG A 129 8.05 15.90 -14.82
N LEU A 130 7.77 14.91 -13.97
CA LEU A 130 6.42 14.65 -13.47
C LEU A 130 5.92 15.80 -12.59
N ALA A 131 6.77 16.33 -11.71
CA ALA A 131 6.40 17.39 -10.77
C ALA A 131 6.22 18.76 -11.44
N VAL A 132 7.05 19.09 -12.44
CA VAL A 132 6.90 20.35 -13.20
C VAL A 132 5.76 20.25 -14.23
N GLY A 133 5.56 19.06 -14.80
CA GLY A 133 4.62 18.84 -15.90
C GLY A 133 5.13 19.37 -17.24
N ASP A 134 4.54 18.89 -18.33
CA ASP A 134 4.77 19.41 -19.67
C ASP A 134 3.41 19.76 -20.31
N PRO A 135 3.06 21.05 -20.45
CA PRO A 135 1.79 21.45 -21.05
C PRO A 135 1.70 21.11 -22.55
N ALA A 136 2.82 20.78 -23.20
CA ALA A 136 2.86 20.36 -24.59
C ALA A 136 2.79 18.83 -24.76
N ILE A 137 2.53 18.08 -23.68
CA ILE A 137 2.38 16.62 -23.75
C ILE A 137 1.28 16.24 -24.73
N GLU A 138 1.55 15.24 -25.57
CA GLU A 138 0.55 14.68 -26.46
C GLU A 138 -0.46 13.84 -25.67
N ALA A 139 -1.66 13.67 -26.22
CA ALA A 139 -2.67 12.83 -25.61
C ALA A 139 -2.18 11.38 -25.54
N ASP A 140 -2.01 10.87 -24.32
CA ASP A 140 -1.67 9.48 -24.06
C ASP A 140 -2.88 8.73 -23.49
N SER A 141 -2.85 7.40 -23.58
CA SER A 141 -3.88 6.53 -23.04
C SER A 141 -3.28 5.48 -22.12
N LYS A 142 -3.79 5.39 -20.89
CA LYS A 142 -3.40 4.36 -19.93
C LYS A 142 -4.52 3.33 -19.77
N GLN A 143 -4.19 2.07 -20.03
CA GLN A 143 -5.14 0.97 -19.90
C GLN A 143 -4.95 0.21 -18.58
N TYR A 144 -6.07 -0.02 -17.89
CA TYR A 144 -6.12 -0.83 -16.68
C TYR A 144 -6.91 -2.11 -16.97
N VAL A 145 -6.23 -3.26 -16.84
CA VAL A 145 -6.81 -4.56 -17.19
C VAL A 145 -7.13 -5.34 -15.91
N ILE A 146 -8.40 -5.72 -15.78
CA ILE A 146 -8.84 -6.62 -14.71
C ILE A 146 -8.69 -8.06 -15.21
N ASN A 147 -8.15 -8.94 -14.37
CA ASN A 147 -8.09 -10.36 -14.70
C ASN A 147 -9.51 -10.92 -14.93
N PRO A 148 -9.82 -11.50 -16.11
CA PRO A 148 -11.16 -12.03 -16.41
C PRO A 148 -11.64 -13.14 -15.48
N ARG A 149 -10.72 -13.79 -14.75
CA ARG A 149 -11.05 -14.84 -13.76
C ARG A 149 -11.26 -14.29 -12.35
N LEU A 150 -11.08 -12.99 -12.14
CA LEU A 150 -11.35 -12.36 -10.85
C LEU A 150 -12.87 -12.34 -10.62
N LEU A 151 -13.31 -12.91 -9.50
CA LEU A 151 -14.71 -12.85 -9.10
C LEU A 151 -15.06 -11.42 -8.70
N GLN A 152 -16.05 -10.84 -9.39
CA GLN A 152 -16.49 -9.44 -9.24
C GLN A 152 -17.94 -9.35 -8.72
N ASN A 153 -18.27 -10.21 -7.76
CA ASN A 153 -19.63 -10.34 -7.19
C ASN A 153 -19.83 -9.57 -5.88
N VAL A 154 -18.79 -8.92 -5.35
CA VAL A 154 -18.82 -8.16 -4.08
C VAL A 154 -18.07 -6.83 -4.24
N ARG A 155 -17.94 -6.04 -3.16
CA ARG A 155 -17.04 -4.88 -3.10
C ARG A 155 -15.58 -5.34 -3.25
N MET A 156 -14.83 -4.72 -4.17
CA MET A 156 -13.51 -5.23 -4.59
C MET A 156 -12.36 -4.87 -3.63
N ASN A 157 -12.41 -3.69 -2.99
CA ASN A 157 -11.41 -3.25 -2.02
C ASN A 157 -11.98 -2.11 -1.15
N GLU A 158 -11.17 -1.59 -0.23
CA GLU A 158 -11.56 -0.49 0.65
C GLU A 158 -11.73 0.86 -0.06
N ASP A 159 -11.04 1.06 -1.18
CA ASP A 159 -11.18 2.27 -1.97
C ASP A 159 -12.51 2.33 -2.73
N MET A 160 -13.24 1.21 -2.84
CA MET A 160 -14.53 1.16 -3.49
C MET A 160 -15.65 1.61 -2.54
N PRO A 161 -16.66 2.34 -3.04
CA PRO A 161 -17.75 2.84 -2.21
C PRO A 161 -18.61 1.68 -1.64
N PHE A 162 -19.24 1.92 -0.49
CA PHE A 162 -20.23 0.99 0.05
C PHE A 162 -21.42 0.84 -0.93
N GLY A 163 -21.97 -0.37 -1.03
CA GLY A 163 -23.01 -0.68 -2.01
C GLY A 163 -22.49 -0.75 -3.44
N SER A 164 -21.19 -0.99 -3.64
CA SER A 164 -20.62 -1.32 -4.94
C SER A 164 -20.42 -2.82 -5.11
N ARG A 165 -20.51 -3.27 -6.36
CA ARG A 165 -20.30 -4.66 -6.77
C ARG A 165 -19.39 -4.69 -7.99
N GLY A 166 -18.29 -5.42 -7.88
CA GLY A 166 -17.30 -5.55 -8.95
C GLY A 166 -16.65 -4.21 -9.32
N GLY A 167 -16.00 -4.18 -10.48
CA GLY A 167 -15.32 -2.98 -10.98
C GLY A 167 -13.88 -2.85 -10.49
N ILE A 168 -13.38 -1.61 -10.49
CA ILE A 168 -11.99 -1.30 -10.14
C ILE A 168 -11.89 0.08 -9.49
N ALA A 169 -11.02 0.18 -8.48
CA ALA A 169 -10.49 1.45 -7.98
C ALA A 169 -8.99 1.50 -8.32
N ILE A 170 -8.56 2.60 -8.93
CA ILE A 170 -7.17 2.82 -9.35
C ILE A 170 -6.70 4.19 -8.88
N GLN A 171 -5.43 4.28 -8.52
CA GLN A 171 -4.76 5.57 -8.43
C GLN A 171 -4.22 5.93 -9.82
N HIS A 172 -4.66 7.07 -10.34
CA HIS A 172 -4.26 7.58 -11.65
C HIS A 172 -3.67 8.98 -11.48
N HIS A 173 -2.48 9.19 -12.04
CA HIS A 173 -1.84 10.48 -12.09
C HIS A 173 -2.27 11.23 -13.36
N PHE A 174 -3.03 12.30 -13.18
CA PHE A 174 -3.43 13.20 -14.25
C PHE A 174 -2.30 14.23 -14.47
N PRO A 175 -1.62 14.25 -15.63
CA PRO A 175 -0.44 15.09 -15.83
C PRO A 175 -0.75 16.59 -15.93
N LEU A 176 -1.98 16.96 -16.31
CA LEU A 176 -2.37 18.35 -16.59
C LEU A 176 -3.83 18.60 -16.17
N ASP A 177 -4.16 19.87 -15.96
CA ASP A 177 -5.54 20.31 -15.90
C ASP A 177 -6.15 20.21 -17.30
N GLY A 178 -7.20 19.41 -17.47
CA GLY A 178 -7.77 19.19 -18.79
C GLY A 178 -9.02 18.35 -18.83
N GLU A 179 -9.51 18.13 -20.04
CA GLU A 179 -10.62 17.22 -20.34
C GLU A 179 -10.08 15.82 -20.63
N TYR A 180 -10.57 14.84 -19.90
CA TYR A 180 -10.17 13.45 -20.03
C TYR A 180 -11.31 12.59 -20.59
N VAL A 181 -10.95 11.49 -21.24
CA VAL A 181 -11.88 10.51 -21.78
C VAL A 181 -11.68 9.18 -21.06
N LEU A 182 -12.70 8.73 -20.34
CA LEU A 182 -12.75 7.39 -19.76
C LEU A 182 -13.52 6.47 -20.71
N ASN A 183 -12.86 5.41 -21.16
CA ASN A 183 -13.45 4.34 -21.95
C ASN A 183 -13.57 3.08 -21.10
N ILE A 184 -14.79 2.59 -20.90
CA ILE A 184 -15.04 1.38 -20.11
C ILE A 184 -15.38 0.22 -21.04
N ARG A 185 -14.59 -0.86 -20.96
CA ARG A 185 -14.81 -2.08 -21.75
C ARG A 185 -15.25 -3.19 -20.83
N LEU A 186 -16.43 -3.73 -21.09
CA LEU A 186 -17.02 -4.80 -20.29
C LEU A 186 -16.45 -6.17 -20.68
N GLN A 187 -16.43 -7.08 -19.70
CA GLN A 187 -15.99 -8.45 -19.90
C GLN A 187 -16.86 -9.15 -20.95
N ARG A 188 -16.21 -9.94 -21.80
CA ARG A 188 -16.86 -10.70 -22.87
C ARG A 188 -16.65 -12.19 -22.68
N THR A 189 -17.58 -12.97 -23.22
CA THR A 189 -17.41 -14.39 -23.48
C THR A 189 -16.42 -14.64 -24.62
N ASP A 190 -15.95 -15.87 -24.80
CA ASP A 190 -15.06 -16.25 -25.90
C ASP A 190 -15.68 -15.96 -27.28
N ASN A 191 -17.01 -16.01 -27.37
CA ASN A 191 -17.75 -15.68 -28.59
C ASN A 191 -17.91 -14.17 -28.80
N GLY A 192 -17.39 -13.31 -27.92
CA GLY A 192 -17.38 -11.85 -28.04
C GLY A 192 -18.61 -11.11 -27.52
N TYR A 193 -19.57 -11.81 -26.89
CA TYR A 193 -20.74 -11.20 -26.27
C TYR A 193 -20.41 -10.64 -24.88
N ILE A 194 -20.90 -9.44 -24.58
CA ILE A 194 -20.75 -8.82 -23.26
C ILE A 194 -21.53 -9.62 -22.23
N ILE A 195 -20.89 -9.94 -21.11
CA ILE A 195 -21.50 -10.73 -20.04
C ILE A 195 -22.50 -9.87 -19.26
N GLY A 196 -23.73 -10.37 -19.08
CA GLY A 196 -24.74 -9.75 -18.22
C GLY A 196 -25.45 -8.53 -18.81
N ILE A 197 -25.33 -8.29 -20.13
CA ILE A 197 -25.90 -7.10 -20.80
C ILE A 197 -27.43 -7.15 -20.99
N ASN A 198 -28.04 -8.30 -20.75
CA ASN A 198 -29.48 -8.50 -20.95
C ASN A 198 -30.33 -7.82 -19.88
N GLU A 199 -29.75 -7.48 -18.73
CA GLU A 199 -30.42 -6.78 -17.64
C GLU A 199 -29.88 -5.36 -17.52
N PRO A 200 -30.73 -4.35 -17.24
CA PRO A 200 -30.26 -3.00 -16.98
C PRO A 200 -29.50 -2.97 -15.65
N ARG A 201 -28.26 -2.47 -15.70
CA ARG A 201 -27.38 -2.30 -14.56
C ARG A 201 -26.95 -0.85 -14.45
N LEU A 202 -26.85 -0.37 -13.20
CA LEU A 202 -26.30 0.96 -12.92
C LEU A 202 -24.79 0.87 -12.74
N LEU A 203 -24.06 1.61 -13.57
CA LEU A 203 -22.62 1.78 -13.50
C LEU A 203 -22.30 3.16 -12.92
N ASP A 204 -21.58 3.16 -11.80
CA ASP A 204 -21.19 4.33 -11.04
C ASP A 204 -19.71 4.66 -11.32
N PHE A 205 -19.47 5.81 -11.93
CA PHE A 205 -18.14 6.38 -12.15
C PHE A 205 -17.89 7.52 -11.15
N ARG A 206 -16.82 7.39 -10.37
CA ARG A 206 -16.46 8.30 -9.29
C ARG A 206 -14.98 8.66 -9.35
N VAL A 207 -14.65 9.84 -8.84
CA VAL A 207 -13.27 10.28 -8.62
C VAL A 207 -13.17 10.83 -7.20
N ASP A 208 -12.16 10.39 -6.46
CA ASP A 208 -11.95 10.71 -5.05
C ASP A 208 -13.19 10.47 -4.16
N GLY A 209 -13.99 9.45 -4.51
CA GLY A 209 -15.25 9.10 -3.83
C GLY A 209 -16.47 9.94 -4.25
N GLU A 210 -16.28 11.04 -4.97
CA GLU A 210 -17.37 11.85 -5.52
C GLU A 210 -17.90 11.24 -6.82
N ARG A 211 -19.22 11.14 -6.95
CA ARG A 211 -19.86 10.61 -8.16
C ARG A 211 -19.78 11.62 -9.29
N VAL A 212 -19.04 11.27 -10.34
CA VAL A 212 -18.94 12.05 -11.58
C VAL A 212 -20.10 11.71 -12.51
N LYS A 213 -20.42 10.42 -12.67
CA LYS A 213 -21.51 10.00 -13.55
C LYS A 213 -22.13 8.67 -13.13
N LEU A 214 -23.43 8.58 -13.26
CA LEU A 214 -24.19 7.34 -13.14
C LEU A 214 -24.81 7.01 -14.49
N LEU A 215 -24.53 5.82 -15.00
CA LEU A 215 -24.98 5.34 -16.30
C LEU A 215 -25.81 4.09 -16.14
N THR A 216 -26.84 3.93 -16.96
CA THR A 216 -27.54 2.65 -17.12
C THR A 216 -26.96 1.94 -18.33
N ILE A 217 -26.61 0.67 -18.19
CA ILE A 217 -26.11 -0.17 -19.27
C ILE A 217 -26.82 -1.52 -19.23
N GLY A 218 -27.20 -2.04 -20.40
CA GLY A 218 -27.94 -3.30 -20.49
C GLY A 218 -29.46 -3.13 -20.47
N GLY A 219 -30.17 -4.19 -20.83
CA GLY A 219 -31.64 -4.23 -20.84
C GLY A 219 -32.32 -3.66 -22.08
N GLU A 220 -31.58 -3.05 -23.02
CA GLU A 220 -32.13 -2.66 -24.31
C GLU A 220 -32.34 -3.92 -25.18
N ASN A 221 -33.59 -4.41 -25.21
CA ASN A 221 -33.98 -5.50 -26.08
C ASN A 221 -34.37 -4.94 -27.46
N VAL A 222 -33.46 -5.06 -28.43
CA VAL A 222 -33.69 -4.68 -29.83
C VAL A 222 -34.08 -5.88 -30.71
N GLY A 223 -34.22 -7.07 -30.13
CA GLY A 223 -34.65 -8.30 -30.82
C GLY A 223 -34.53 -9.55 -29.94
N LEU A 224 -34.55 -10.73 -30.55
CA LEU A 224 -34.28 -12.00 -29.86
C LEU A 224 -32.79 -12.10 -29.49
N GLY A 225 -32.50 -12.20 -28.19
CA GLY A 225 -31.15 -12.34 -27.66
C GLY A 225 -30.57 -13.75 -27.80
N TYR A 226 -29.26 -13.90 -27.55
CA TYR A 226 -28.63 -15.21 -27.59
C TYR A 226 -29.18 -16.11 -26.47
N ALA A 227 -29.99 -17.10 -26.84
CA ALA A 227 -30.48 -18.12 -25.90
C ALA A 227 -29.32 -19.03 -25.46
N ARG A 228 -29.04 -19.09 -24.16
CA ARG A 228 -28.08 -20.05 -23.60
C ARG A 228 -28.68 -21.46 -23.68
N GLY A 229 -28.19 -22.26 -24.63
CA GLY A 229 -28.19 -23.73 -24.56
C GLY A 229 -29.56 -24.40 -24.57
N GLY A 230 -30.17 -24.53 -25.75
CA GLY A 230 -31.27 -25.47 -25.99
C GLY A 230 -31.22 -25.97 -27.44
N ALA A 231 -31.71 -27.19 -27.70
CA ALA A 231 -31.81 -27.73 -29.06
C ALA A 231 -32.70 -26.85 -29.99
N ASP A 232 -33.49 -25.96 -29.41
CA ASP A 232 -34.38 -25.00 -30.07
C ASP A 232 -33.86 -23.54 -29.99
N ALA A 233 -32.56 -23.33 -29.74
CA ALA A 233 -31.99 -21.98 -29.68
C ALA A 233 -32.10 -21.28 -31.03
N VAL A 234 -33.04 -20.33 -31.13
CA VAL A 234 -33.17 -19.44 -32.29
C VAL A 234 -31.96 -18.53 -32.33
N ALA A 235 -31.36 -18.39 -33.51
CA ALA A 235 -30.25 -17.45 -33.71
C ALA A 235 -30.71 -16.03 -33.35
N PRO A 236 -29.90 -15.25 -32.62
CA PRO A 236 -30.27 -13.90 -32.26
C PRO A 236 -30.46 -13.03 -33.51
N ASP A 237 -31.35 -12.05 -33.41
CA ASP A 237 -31.49 -11.05 -34.46
C ASP A 237 -30.17 -10.30 -34.65
N PHE A 238 -29.82 -9.94 -35.89
CA PHE A 238 -28.56 -9.27 -36.19
C PHE A 238 -28.37 -7.98 -35.36
N ALA A 239 -29.44 -7.20 -35.20
CA ALA A 239 -29.42 -5.98 -34.39
C ALA A 239 -29.15 -6.27 -32.91
N GLN A 240 -29.75 -7.34 -32.36
CA GLN A 240 -29.55 -7.75 -30.97
C GLN A 240 -28.15 -8.29 -30.75
N ALA A 241 -27.65 -9.15 -31.65
CA ALA A 241 -26.29 -9.66 -31.57
C ALA A 241 -25.25 -8.53 -31.68
N GLN A 242 -25.51 -7.51 -32.48
CA GLN A 242 -24.66 -6.32 -32.56
C GLN A 242 -24.67 -5.55 -31.23
N TYR A 243 -25.85 -5.25 -30.69
CA TYR A 243 -26.00 -4.60 -29.38
C TYR A 243 -25.23 -5.34 -28.29
N GLU A 244 -25.45 -6.66 -28.13
CA GLU A 244 -24.81 -7.46 -27.08
C GLU A 244 -23.27 -7.53 -27.20
N ARG A 245 -22.69 -7.18 -28.36
CA ARG A 245 -21.24 -7.13 -28.58
C ARG A 245 -20.64 -5.73 -28.38
N THR A 246 -21.44 -4.69 -28.61
CA THR A 246 -20.97 -3.30 -28.71
C THR A 246 -21.65 -2.33 -27.75
N ALA A 247 -22.56 -2.77 -26.87
CA ALA A 247 -23.27 -1.89 -25.95
C ALA A 247 -22.34 -1.01 -25.09
N ASP A 248 -21.16 -1.53 -24.73
CA ASP A 248 -20.15 -0.78 -23.96
C ASP A 248 -19.45 0.34 -24.75
N SER A 249 -19.66 0.45 -26.07
CA SER A 249 -19.20 1.61 -26.85
C SER A 249 -19.88 2.92 -26.43
N ALA A 250 -21.04 2.84 -25.78
CA ALA A 250 -21.70 3.99 -25.17
C ALA A 250 -21.04 4.45 -23.85
N LEU A 251 -20.11 3.66 -23.30
CA LEU A 251 -19.40 3.97 -22.05
C LEU A 251 -18.11 4.78 -22.30
N GLU A 252 -18.23 5.80 -23.14
CA GLU A 252 -17.23 6.87 -23.31
C GLU A 252 -17.68 8.10 -22.50
N ILE A 253 -16.91 8.47 -21.49
CA ILE A 253 -17.24 9.57 -20.58
C ILE A 253 -16.17 10.64 -20.71
N ARG A 254 -16.59 11.84 -21.11
CA ARG A 254 -15.76 13.06 -21.04
C ARG A 254 -15.99 13.78 -19.72
N PHE A 255 -14.92 14.14 -19.05
CA PHE A 255 -14.97 14.85 -17.77
C PHE A 255 -13.73 15.74 -17.57
N PRO A 256 -13.89 16.93 -16.95
CA PRO A 256 -12.76 17.75 -16.53
C PRO A 256 -12.07 17.12 -15.33
N MET A 257 -10.74 17.22 -15.27
CA MET A 257 -9.97 16.86 -14.09
C MET A 257 -8.77 17.80 -13.93
N GLN A 258 -8.42 18.10 -12.67
CA GLN A 258 -7.19 18.80 -12.34
C GLN A 258 -6.02 17.83 -12.28
N ALA A 259 -4.83 18.33 -12.56
CA ALA A 259 -3.58 17.61 -12.44
C ALA A 259 -3.39 17.03 -11.03
N GLY A 260 -2.63 15.95 -10.95
CA GLY A 260 -2.28 15.25 -9.72
C GLY A 260 -2.80 13.82 -9.67
N THR A 261 -2.38 13.09 -8.63
CA THR A 261 -2.88 11.73 -8.38
C THR A 261 -4.29 11.78 -7.79
N ARG A 262 -5.20 11.03 -8.39
CA ARG A 262 -6.60 10.89 -7.96
C ARG A 262 -7.00 9.42 -7.92
N THR A 263 -7.96 9.08 -7.09
CA THR A 263 -8.55 7.75 -7.04
C THR A 263 -9.74 7.70 -7.99
N VAL A 264 -9.61 6.96 -9.09
CA VAL A 264 -10.67 6.75 -10.07
C VAL A 264 -11.36 5.42 -9.74
N GLN A 265 -12.67 5.46 -9.52
CA GLN A 265 -13.47 4.27 -9.22
C GLN A 265 -14.55 4.07 -10.27
N VAL A 266 -14.66 2.86 -10.79
CA VAL A 266 -15.74 2.43 -11.68
C VAL A 266 -16.32 1.14 -11.15
N ALA A 267 -17.60 1.13 -10.81
CA ALA A 267 -18.26 -0.03 -10.20
C ALA A 267 -19.70 -0.17 -10.67
N PHE A 268 -20.26 -1.38 -10.56
CA PHE A 268 -21.72 -1.50 -10.59
C PHE A 268 -22.28 -1.19 -9.20
N LEU A 269 -23.48 -0.61 -9.13
CA LEU A 269 -24.20 -0.53 -7.87
C LEU A 269 -24.69 -1.92 -7.45
N GLU A 270 -24.58 -2.20 -6.15
CA GLU A 270 -25.12 -3.40 -5.54
C GLU A 270 -26.64 -3.33 -5.55
N GLU A 271 -27.27 -4.34 -6.14
CA GLU A 271 -28.72 -4.48 -6.11
C GLU A 271 -29.10 -5.13 -4.78
N THR A 272 -29.61 -4.33 -3.85
CA THR A 272 -30.01 -4.79 -2.52
C THR A 272 -31.47 -5.27 -2.47
N PHE A 273 -32.16 -5.42 -3.61
CA PHE A 273 -33.53 -5.91 -3.60
C PHE A 273 -33.56 -7.44 -3.58
N ALA A 274 -34.25 -7.98 -2.58
CA ALA A 274 -34.68 -9.38 -2.60
C ALA A 274 -36.03 -9.45 -3.32
N TRP A 275 -36.17 -10.41 -4.24
CA TRP A 275 -37.48 -10.70 -4.83
C TRP A 275 -38.42 -11.21 -3.74
N GLU A 276 -39.54 -10.52 -3.53
CA GLU A 276 -40.62 -11.02 -2.70
C GLU A 276 -41.41 -12.05 -3.52
N GLY A 277 -40.95 -13.31 -3.47
CA GLY A 277 -41.50 -14.42 -4.26
C GLY A 277 -40.58 -15.63 -4.26
N HIS A 278 -41.06 -16.75 -4.83
CA HIS A 278 -40.27 -17.98 -4.93
C HIS A 278 -38.98 -17.68 -5.69
N ILE A 279 -37.84 -17.72 -4.98
CA ILE A 279 -36.51 -17.65 -5.60
C ILE A 279 -36.47 -18.85 -6.56
N PRO A 280 -36.44 -18.66 -7.90
CA PRO A 280 -36.11 -19.78 -8.76
C PRO A 280 -34.72 -20.24 -8.32
N PRO A 281 -34.50 -21.55 -8.07
CA PRO A 281 -33.19 -22.01 -7.64
C PRO A 281 -32.14 -21.43 -8.59
N PRO A 282 -30.98 -20.95 -8.08
CA PRO A 282 -29.89 -20.53 -8.96
C PRO A 282 -29.70 -21.66 -9.95
N SER A 283 -29.75 -21.37 -11.25
CA SER A 283 -29.64 -22.41 -12.28
C SER A 283 -28.34 -23.16 -12.03
N TYR A 284 -28.44 -24.34 -11.43
CA TYR A 284 -27.35 -25.27 -11.16
C TYR A 284 -26.97 -25.95 -12.49
N GLU A 285 -26.67 -25.17 -13.53
CA GLU A 285 -26.10 -25.69 -14.75
C GLU A 285 -24.56 -25.63 -14.65
N ASN A 286 -24.08 -26.64 -13.94
CA ASN A 286 -22.81 -27.35 -14.12
C ASN A 286 -21.53 -26.52 -14.32
N TRP A 287 -20.76 -26.44 -13.23
CA TRP A 287 -19.34 -26.11 -13.19
C TRP A 287 -18.41 -27.25 -13.66
N TYR A 288 -18.92 -28.20 -14.45
CA TYR A 288 -18.10 -29.24 -15.09
C TYR A 288 -18.73 -29.64 -16.42
N ALA A 289 -18.16 -29.13 -17.52
CA ALA A 289 -18.06 -29.77 -18.83
C ALA A 289 -16.88 -29.14 -19.58
#